data_AF-T1BR33-F1
#
_entry.id   AF-T1BR33-F1
#
_cell.length_a   1.000
_cell.length_b   1.000
_cell.length_c   1.000
_cell.angle_alpha   90.00
_cell.angle_beta   90.00
_cell.angle_gamma   90.00
#
_symmetry.space_group_name_H-M   'P 1'
#
loop_
_entity.id
_entity.type
_entity.pdbx_description
1 polymer ?
#
loop_
_entity_poly.entity_id
_entity_poly.type
_entity_poly.pdbx_seq_one_letter_code
_entity_poly.pdbx_strand_id
1 'polypeptide(L)'
;MRQVRRACARRACSSLYNRGMEIFKIFTVEAAHRLTAVPPGHKCARLHGHSIRIEVHVSGELDAHLGWVCDFADIKRAFQPLYEQLDHNYLNDLPGLDNPTSELIARW
;
A
#
# COMPACT_ATOMS: atom_id res chain seq x y z
N MET A 1 -4.24 65.60 -7.15
CA MET A 1 -4.80 64.26 -7.49
C MET A 1 -3.70 63.36 -8.06
N ARG A 2 -3.06 62.53 -7.24
CA ARG A 2 -2.27 61.37 -7.70
C ARG A 2 -2.46 60.23 -6.70
N GLN A 3 -2.95 59.11 -7.21
CA GLN A 3 -3.37 57.92 -6.47
C GLN A 3 -2.17 57.23 -5.82
N VAL A 4 -2.29 56.95 -4.52
CA VAL A 4 -1.46 55.98 -3.81
C VAL A 4 -2.01 54.59 -4.16
N ARG A 5 -1.34 53.87 -5.08
CA ARG A 5 -1.63 52.45 -5.31
C ARG A 5 -1.03 51.63 -4.17
N ARG A 6 -1.87 51.23 -3.21
CA ARG A 6 -1.54 50.18 -2.24
C ARG A 6 -1.34 48.87 -3.01
N ALA A 7 -0.10 48.41 -3.12
CA ALA A 7 0.19 47.02 -3.44
C ALA A 7 -0.32 46.16 -2.27
N CYS A 8 -1.48 45.53 -2.45
CA CYS A 8 -1.93 44.45 -1.58
C CYS A 8 -1.01 43.26 -1.83
N ALA A 9 0.00 43.12 -0.97
CA ALA A 9 0.83 41.93 -0.91
C ALA A 9 -0.09 40.74 -0.55
N ARG A 10 -0.45 39.93 -1.55
CA ARG A 10 -0.99 38.58 -1.35
C ARG A 10 0.14 37.71 -0.78
N ARG A 11 0.44 37.89 0.51
CA ARG A 11 1.31 37.02 1.28
C ARG A 11 0.57 35.71 1.54
N ALA A 12 1.06 34.65 0.90
CA ALA A 12 1.10 33.27 1.37
C ALA A 12 0.02 32.85 2.38
N CYS A 13 -1.15 32.45 1.88
CA CYS A 13 -2.09 31.59 2.60
C CYS A 13 -2.14 30.19 1.96
N SER A 14 -1.00 29.67 1.48
CA SER A 14 -0.91 28.34 0.84
C SER A 14 -0.11 27.32 1.65
N SER A 15 0.46 27.69 2.80
CA SER A 15 1.46 26.85 3.48
C SER A 15 0.91 25.93 4.58
N LEU A 16 -0.39 26.00 4.90
CA LEU A 16 -0.98 25.22 6.01
C LEU A 16 -1.93 24.10 5.55
N TYR A 17 -2.27 24.06 4.26
CA TYR A 17 -3.21 23.08 3.68
C TYR A 17 -2.55 21.99 2.83
N ASN A 18 -1.23 22.00 2.70
CA ASN A 18 -0.44 20.99 1.96
C ASN A 18 0.07 19.91 2.94
N ARG A 19 -0.84 19.33 3.72
CA ARG A 19 -0.53 18.08 4.43
C ARG A 19 -0.91 16.98 3.46
N GLY A 20 0.09 16.27 2.93
CA GLY A 20 -0.13 15.12 2.06
C GLY A 20 -1.26 14.21 2.59
N MET A 21 -2.11 13.77 1.68
CA MET A 21 -3.19 12.84 1.96
C MET A 21 -2.69 11.41 1.73
N GLU A 22 -3.17 10.48 2.56
CA GLU A 22 -2.98 9.06 2.35
C GLU A 22 -4.29 8.43 1.89
N ILE A 23 -4.21 7.60 0.86
CA ILE A 23 -5.28 6.69 0.44
C ILE A 23 -4.78 5.26 0.52
N PHE A 24 -5.69 4.30 0.64
CA PHE A 24 -5.33 2.88 0.59
C PHE A 24 -6.31 2.09 -0.26
N LYS A 25 -5.83 0.98 -0.81
CA LYS A 25 -6.66 -0.02 -1.51
C LYS A 25 -6.44 -1.39 -0.89
N ILE A 26 -7.54 -2.09 -0.61
CA ILE A 26 -7.52 -3.44 -0.07
C ILE A 26 -7.58 -4.46 -1.19
N PHE A 27 -6.76 -5.51 -1.07
CA PHE A 27 -6.82 -6.73 -1.85
C PHE A 27 -6.98 -7.94 -0.93
N THR A 28 -7.59 -9.00 -1.44
CA THR A 28 -7.67 -10.29 -0.74
C THR A 28 -7.10 -11.36 -1.65
N VAL A 29 -6.17 -12.15 -1.12
CA VAL A 29 -5.58 -13.30 -1.80
C VAL A 29 -5.85 -14.56 -0.99
N GLU A 30 -6.14 -15.66 -1.67
CA GLU A 30 -6.34 -16.97 -1.05
C GLU A 30 -5.08 -17.81 -1.26
N ALA A 31 -4.28 -18.00 -0.21
CA ALA A 31 -2.96 -18.64 -0.35
C ALA A 31 -2.68 -19.68 0.72
N ALA A 32 -1.94 -20.72 0.35
CA ALA A 32 -1.43 -21.73 1.26
C ALA A 32 -0.01 -21.38 1.72
N HIS A 33 0.33 -21.71 2.97
CA HIS A 33 1.67 -21.58 3.49
C HIS A 33 1.96 -22.50 4.69
N ARG A 34 3.22 -22.53 5.11
CA ARG A 34 3.65 -23.05 6.41
C ARG A 34 4.85 -22.27 6.92
N LEU A 35 4.98 -22.15 8.23
CA LEU A 35 6.16 -21.54 8.86
C LEU A 35 7.23 -22.61 9.07
N THR A 36 8.45 -22.33 8.67
CA THR A 36 9.58 -23.28 8.68
C THR A 36 10.46 -23.12 9.91
N ALA A 37 10.41 -21.97 10.59
CA ALA A 37 11.25 -21.63 11.74
C ALA A 37 10.57 -21.76 13.11
N VAL A 38 9.37 -22.36 13.18
CA VAL A 38 8.63 -22.51 14.45
C VAL A 38 9.02 -23.81 15.18
N PRO A 39 8.84 -23.89 16.52
CA PRO A 39 9.18 -25.08 17.30
C PRO A 39 8.43 -26.37 16.84
N PRO A 40 8.99 -27.56 17.12
CA PRO A 40 8.30 -28.83 16.87
C PRO A 40 6.91 -28.88 17.51
N GLY A 41 5.93 -29.39 16.76
CA GLY A 41 4.53 -29.48 17.20
C GLY A 41 3.73 -28.18 17.09
N HIS A 42 4.34 -27.06 16.73
CA HIS A 42 3.61 -25.80 16.54
C HIS A 42 2.63 -25.88 15.36
N LYS A 43 1.40 -25.39 15.56
CA LYS A 43 0.31 -25.53 14.57
C LYS A 43 0.66 -24.93 13.20
N CYS A 44 1.39 -23.82 13.16
CA CYS A 44 1.74 -23.12 11.91
C CYS A 44 2.85 -23.83 11.11
N ALA A 45 3.50 -24.87 11.67
CA ALA A 45 4.43 -25.71 10.92
C ALA A 45 3.72 -26.61 9.91
N ARG A 46 2.42 -26.88 10.13
CA ARG A 46 1.59 -27.65 9.21
C ARG A 46 1.25 -26.81 7.99
N LEU A 47 1.08 -27.48 6.85
CA LEU A 47 0.48 -26.86 5.67
C LEU A 47 -0.94 -26.41 6.03
N HIS A 48 -1.21 -25.13 5.80
CA HIS A 48 -2.52 -24.51 5.97
C HIS A 48 -2.62 -23.31 5.02
N GLY A 49 -3.70 -22.54 5.07
CA GLY A 49 -3.87 -21.35 4.26
C GLY A 49 -4.77 -20.33 4.92
N HIS A 50 -4.82 -19.14 4.33
CA HIS A 50 -5.63 -18.02 4.80
C HIS A 50 -6.18 -17.23 3.61
N SER A 51 -7.31 -16.57 3.86
CA SER A 51 -7.74 -15.39 3.09
C SER A 51 -6.94 -14.18 3.60
N ILE A 52 -5.83 -13.86 2.95
CA ILE A 52 -4.90 -12.81 3.36
C ILE A 52 -5.42 -11.47 2.83
N ARG A 53 -5.67 -10.53 3.75
CA ARG A 53 -6.01 -9.13 3.42
C ARG A 53 -4.74 -8.29 3.35
N ILE A 54 -4.51 -7.64 2.20
CA ILE A 54 -3.35 -6.79 1.92
C ILE A 54 -3.85 -5.36 1.70
N GLU A 55 -3.23 -4.40 2.37
CA GLU A 55 -3.52 -2.97 2.22
C GLU A 55 -2.33 -2.30 1.55
N VAL A 56 -2.56 -1.68 0.40
CA VAL A 56 -1.56 -0.87 -0.30
C VAL A 56 -1.86 0.60 -0.03
N HIS A 57 -0.97 1.25 0.71
CA HIS A 57 -1.07 2.66 1.08
C HIS A 57 -0.26 3.52 0.11
N VAL A 58 -0.85 4.63 -0.31
CA VAL A 58 -0.23 5.62 -1.18
C VAL A 58 -0.46 7.00 -0.58
N SER A 59 0.63 7.73 -0.37
CA SER A 59 0.61 9.06 0.23
C SER A 59 1.16 10.09 -0.75
N GLY A 60 0.48 11.23 -0.85
CA GLY A 60 0.89 12.29 -1.75
C GLY A 60 -0.01 13.51 -1.64
N GLU A 61 0.33 14.54 -2.42
CA GLU A 61 -0.52 15.73 -2.53
C GLU A 61 -1.67 15.46 -3.49
N LEU A 62 -2.75 16.22 -3.35
CA LEU A 62 -3.84 16.19 -4.32
C LEU A 62 -3.36 16.83 -5.63
N ASP A 63 -3.60 16.13 -6.74
CA ASP A 63 -3.48 16.74 -8.06
C ASP A 63 -4.42 17.96 -8.16
N ALA A 64 -3.90 19.09 -8.64
CA ALA A 64 -4.61 20.36 -8.63
C ALA A 64 -5.83 20.40 -9.58
N HIS A 65 -5.86 19.54 -10.59
CA HIS A 65 -6.96 19.46 -11.56
C HIS A 65 -7.92 18.31 -11.25
N LEU A 66 -7.38 17.13 -10.94
CA LEU A 66 -8.14 15.90 -10.71
C LEU A 66 -8.65 15.78 -9.27
N GLY A 67 -7.97 16.40 -8.31
CA GLY A 67 -8.41 16.44 -6.91
C GLY A 67 -8.20 15.14 -6.13
N TRP A 68 -7.32 14.24 -6.60
CA TRP A 68 -6.98 12.98 -5.93
C TRP A 68 -5.47 12.79 -5.78
N VAL A 69 -5.06 11.84 -4.94
CA VAL A 69 -3.64 11.46 -4.78
C VAL A 69 -3.19 10.56 -5.95
N CYS A 70 -3.98 9.54 -6.25
CA CYS A 70 -3.73 8.55 -7.30
C CYS A 70 -5.05 7.85 -7.66
N ASP A 71 -5.22 7.43 -8.90
CA ASP A 71 -6.36 6.59 -9.30
C ASP A 71 -6.22 5.19 -8.67
N PHE A 72 -7.29 4.68 -8.06
CA PHE A 72 -7.31 3.31 -7.53
C PHE A 72 -7.09 2.22 -8.59
N ALA A 73 -7.36 2.51 -9.87
CA ALA A 73 -7.05 1.62 -10.99
C ALA A 73 -5.55 1.54 -11.26
N ASP A 74 -4.79 2.61 -11.04
CA ASP A 74 -3.32 2.60 -11.15
C ASP A 74 -2.71 1.76 -10.03
N ILE A 75 -3.21 1.90 -8.79
CA ILE A 75 -2.79 1.05 -7.66
C ILE A 75 -3.07 -0.44 -7.97
N LYS A 76 -4.25 -0.75 -8.51
CA LYS A 76 -4.60 -2.11 -8.94
C LYS A 76 -3.60 -2.63 -9.98
N ARG A 77 -3.34 -1.84 -11.02
CA ARG A 77 -2.46 -2.24 -12.13
C ARG A 77 -1.04 -2.48 -11.65
N ALA A 78 -0.53 -1.63 -10.76
CA ALA A 78 0.80 -1.78 -10.17
C ALA A 78 0.89 -3.04 -9.30
N PHE A 79 -0.16 -3.37 -8.54
CA PHE A 79 -0.18 -4.54 -7.66
C PHE A 79 -0.46 -5.87 -8.41
N GLN A 80 -1.05 -5.83 -9.60
CA GLN A 80 -1.52 -7.00 -10.34
C GLN A 80 -0.44 -8.11 -10.53
N PRO A 81 0.82 -7.81 -10.89
CA PRO A 81 1.84 -8.86 -11.05
C PRO A 81 2.22 -9.55 -9.72
N LEU A 82 2.08 -8.86 -8.59
CA LEU A 82 2.29 -9.43 -7.26
C LEU A 82 1.07 -10.25 -6.83
N TYR A 83 -0.14 -9.74 -7.09
CA TYR A 83 -1.38 -10.45 -6.86
C TYR A 83 -1.38 -11.82 -7.54
N GLU A 84 -0.96 -11.91 -8.80
CA GLU A 84 -0.89 -13.16 -9.57
C GLU A 84 0.12 -14.18 -9.01
N GLN A 85 1.17 -13.72 -8.35
CA GLN A 85 2.12 -14.60 -7.66
C GLN A 85 1.57 -15.11 -6.33
N LEU A 86 0.74 -14.33 -5.65
CA LEU A 86 0.25 -14.62 -4.31
C LEU A 86 -1.07 -15.40 -4.30
N ASP A 87 -2.04 -14.98 -5.11
CA ASP A 87 -3.39 -15.56 -5.11
C ASP A 87 -3.40 -16.97 -5.69
N HIS A 88 -4.13 -17.88 -5.05
CA HIS A 88 -4.24 -19.30 -5.40
C HIS A 88 -2.91 -20.05 -5.51
N ASN A 89 -1.87 -19.58 -4.80
CA ASN A 89 -0.53 -20.15 -4.83
C ASN A 89 -0.05 -20.64 -3.45
N TYR A 90 1.05 -21.38 -3.47
CA TYR A 90 1.77 -21.81 -2.26
C TYR A 90 2.94 -20.86 -1.98
N LEU A 91 2.84 -20.07 -0.91
CA LEU A 91 3.75 -18.94 -0.68
C LEU A 91 5.20 -19.35 -0.45
N ASN A 92 5.45 -20.54 0.10
CA ASN A 92 6.82 -21.00 0.36
C ASN A 92 7.63 -21.25 -0.92
N ASP A 93 6.99 -21.40 -2.09
CA ASP A 93 7.69 -21.60 -3.37
C ASP A 93 8.14 -20.28 -4.01
N LEU A 94 7.69 -19.14 -3.47
CA LEU A 94 8.07 -17.82 -3.98
C LEU A 94 9.48 -17.44 -3.46
N PRO A 95 10.39 -16.97 -4.33
CA PRO A 95 11.72 -16.54 -3.90
C PRO A 95 11.65 -15.46 -2.82
N GLY A 96 12.29 -15.71 -1.67
CA GLY A 96 12.31 -14.80 -0.53
C GLY A 96 11.20 -15.04 0.51
N LEU A 97 10.32 -16.02 0.29
CA LEU A 97 9.21 -16.37 1.18
C LEU A 97 9.29 -17.79 1.75
N ASP A 98 10.50 -18.34 1.93
CA ASP A 98 10.72 -19.67 2.53
C ASP A 98 10.09 -19.84 3.93
N ASN A 99 9.92 -18.73 4.66
CA ASN A 99 9.22 -18.65 5.95
C ASN A 99 8.19 -17.50 5.93
N PRO A 100 7.02 -17.67 5.29
CA PRO A 100 6.10 -16.60 4.94
C PRO A 100 5.23 -16.18 6.13
N THR A 101 5.83 -15.51 7.11
CA THR A 101 5.10 -14.80 8.17
C THR A 101 4.47 -13.53 7.61
N SER A 102 3.50 -12.94 8.33
CA SER A 102 2.88 -11.68 7.90
C SER A 102 3.90 -10.56 7.69
N GLU A 103 4.92 -10.47 8.56
CA GLU A 103 5.98 -9.47 8.47
C GLU A 103 6.87 -9.68 7.24
N LEU A 104 7.14 -10.93 6.89
CA LEU A 104 7.99 -11.26 5.74
C LEU A 104 7.23 -11.10 4.42
N ILE A 105 5.94 -11.43 4.38
CA ILE A 105 5.06 -11.14 3.24
C ILE A 105 4.92 -9.63 3.03
N ALA A 106 4.77 -8.84 4.08
CA ALA A 106 4.64 -7.39 3.96
C ALA A 106 5.92 -6.69 3.47
N ARG A 107 7.09 -7.32 3.68
CA ARG A 107 8.40 -6.81 3.25
C ARG A 107 8.78 -7.25 1.83
N TRP A 108 8.30 -8.42 1.41
CA TRP A 108 8.54 -9.01 0.10
C TRP A 108 7.86 -8.20 -1.00
#